data_AF-A0A7D7Q0B9-F1
#
_entry.id   AF-A0A7D7Q0B9-F1
#
_cell.length_a   1.000
_cell.length_b   1.000
_cell.length_c   1.000
_cell.angle_alpha   90.00
_cell.angle_beta   90.00
_cell.angle_gamma   90.00
#
_symmetry.space_group_name_H-M   'P 1'
#
loop_
_entity.id
_entity.type
_entity.pdbx_description
1 polymer ?
#
loop_
_entity_poly.entity_id
_entity_poly.type
_entity_poly.pdbx_seq_one_letter_code
_entity_poly.pdbx_strand_id
1 'polypeptide(L)'
;MILEEKVELLTNIVLYDDKIARLVLSCSLGIGAYNAILDIMDNFDKKPFGSYNFYDIEREFEKIGVDRQTLKHILIIFYSERRFINTLTNYLKTNYESFGNVSYELETMYNDLVANLHERSVFLRLWKGGSVSRPPCKTSV
;
A
#
# COMPACT_ATOMS: atom_id res chain seq x y z
N MET A 1 -21.59 -14.97 -9.73
CA MET A 1 -22.19 -13.75 -9.18
C MET A 1 -23.64 -13.66 -9.63
N ILE A 2 -24.56 -13.56 -8.67
CA ILE A 2 -26.01 -13.44 -8.93
C ILE A 2 -26.40 -11.99 -9.25
N LEU A 3 -27.65 -11.75 -9.68
CA LEU A 3 -28.11 -10.43 -10.11
C LEU A 3 -28.08 -9.43 -8.95
N GLU A 4 -28.48 -9.86 -7.77
CA GLU A 4 -28.54 -9.05 -6.54
C GLU A 4 -27.16 -8.47 -6.21
N GLU A 5 -26.11 -9.30 -6.22
CA GLU A 5 -24.72 -8.86 -5.99
C GLU A 5 -24.26 -7.84 -7.03
N LYS A 6 -24.62 -8.03 -8.32
CA LYS A 6 -24.27 -7.08 -9.38
C LYS A 6 -24.95 -5.73 -9.16
N VAL A 7 -26.22 -5.72 -8.76
CA VAL A 7 -26.98 -4.51 -8.48
C VAL A 7 -26.38 -3.76 -7.30
N GLU A 8 -25.96 -4.46 -6.25
CA GLU A 8 -25.29 -3.87 -5.09
C GLU A 8 -23.95 -3.20 -5.47
N LEU A 9 -23.08 -3.91 -6.22
CA LEU A 9 -21.82 -3.33 -6.71
C LEU A 9 -22.05 -2.14 -7.63
N LEU A 10 -23.02 -2.22 -8.55
CA LEU A 10 -23.39 -1.10 -9.43
C LEU A 10 -23.90 0.10 -8.64
N THR A 11 -24.63 -0.13 -7.55
CA THR A 11 -25.09 0.94 -6.66
C THR A 11 -23.90 1.68 -6.05
N ASN A 12 -22.90 0.95 -5.54
CA ASN A 12 -21.68 1.57 -5.01
C ASN A 12 -20.90 2.36 -6.07
N ILE A 13 -20.80 1.82 -7.29
CA ILE A 13 -20.13 2.49 -8.41
C ILE A 13 -20.87 3.78 -8.79
N VAL A 14 -22.20 3.75 -8.93
CA VAL A 14 -22.98 4.90 -9.40
C VAL A 14 -23.08 5.98 -8.33
N LEU A 15 -23.23 5.62 -7.06
CA LEU A 15 -23.43 6.58 -5.97
C LEU A 15 -22.11 7.16 -5.44
N TYR A 16 -21.02 6.39 -5.44
CA TYR A 16 -19.79 6.77 -4.75
C TYR A 16 -18.54 6.75 -5.64
N ASP A 17 -18.68 6.44 -6.94
CA ASP A 17 -17.55 6.18 -7.86
C ASP A 17 -16.55 5.16 -7.29
N ASP A 18 -17.07 4.12 -6.62
CA ASP A 18 -16.24 3.13 -5.95
C ASP A 18 -15.44 2.30 -6.96
N LYS A 19 -14.13 2.52 -6.98
CA LYS A 19 -13.19 1.87 -7.90
C LYS A 19 -12.95 0.41 -7.53
N ILE A 20 -13.03 0.04 -6.25
CA ILE A 20 -12.91 -1.36 -5.82
C ILE A 20 -14.15 -2.14 -6.25
N ALA A 21 -15.35 -1.57 -6.06
CA ALA A 21 -16.59 -2.17 -6.55
C ALA A 21 -16.57 -2.34 -8.08
N ARG A 22 -16.07 -1.33 -8.80
CA ARG A 22 -15.86 -1.40 -10.27
C ARG A 22 -14.92 -2.52 -10.67
N LEU A 23 -13.79 -2.67 -9.97
CA LEU A 23 -12.82 -3.72 -10.24
C LEU A 23 -13.42 -5.10 -9.97
N VAL A 24 -14.03 -5.31 -8.80
CA VAL A 24 -14.70 -6.56 -8.40
C VAL A 24 -15.73 -6.98 -9.44
N LEU A 25 -16.58 -6.04 -9.87
CA LEU A 25 -17.59 -6.28 -10.90
C LEU A 25 -16.93 -6.68 -12.24
N SER A 26 -15.88 -5.98 -12.66
CA SER A 26 -15.17 -6.25 -13.93
C SER A 26 -14.46 -7.61 -13.94
N CYS A 27 -13.97 -8.06 -12.79
CA CYS A 27 -13.33 -9.37 -12.61
C CYS A 27 -14.34 -10.49 -12.35
N SER A 28 -15.65 -10.19 -12.36
CA SER A 28 -16.72 -11.14 -11.99
C SER A 28 -16.55 -11.76 -10.60
N LEU A 29 -15.87 -11.05 -9.69
CA LEU A 29 -15.76 -11.40 -8.29
C LEU A 29 -17.09 -11.09 -7.58
N GLY A 30 -17.51 -11.93 -6.64
CA GLY A 30 -18.77 -11.73 -5.89
C GLY A 30 -18.66 -10.61 -4.84
N ILE A 31 -19.80 -10.21 -4.26
CA ILE A 31 -19.82 -9.16 -3.22
C ILE A 31 -19.01 -9.56 -1.98
N GLY A 32 -18.92 -10.86 -1.70
CA GLY A 32 -18.05 -11.38 -0.63
C GLY A 32 -16.58 -11.03 -0.82
N ALA A 33 -16.08 -10.98 -2.07
CA ALA A 33 -14.72 -10.55 -2.35
C ALA A 33 -14.55 -9.04 -2.13
N TYR A 34 -15.53 -8.22 -2.50
CA TYR A 34 -15.51 -6.78 -2.23
C TYR A 34 -15.31 -6.48 -0.73
N ASN A 35 -16.13 -7.09 0.13
CA ASN A 35 -16.01 -6.92 1.58
C ASN A 35 -14.67 -7.45 2.09
N ALA A 36 -14.26 -8.65 1.65
CA ALA A 36 -13.02 -9.26 2.11
C ALA A 36 -11.77 -8.47 1.70
N ILE A 37 -11.76 -7.81 0.53
CA ILE A 37 -10.65 -6.94 0.11
C ILE A 37 -10.46 -5.80 1.12
N LEU A 38 -11.55 -5.16 1.54
CA LEU A 38 -11.51 -4.07 2.52
C LEU A 38 -11.05 -4.57 3.89
N ASP A 39 -11.60 -5.71 4.34
CA ASP A 39 -11.25 -6.32 5.62
C ASP A 39 -9.78 -6.74 5.67
N ILE A 40 -9.25 -7.34 4.61
CA ILE A 40 -7.83 -7.74 4.54
C ILE A 40 -6.94 -6.50 4.70
N MET A 41 -7.20 -5.44 3.94
CA MET A 41 -6.38 -4.23 3.99
C MET A 41 -6.46 -3.54 5.36
N ASP A 42 -7.65 -3.41 5.92
CA ASP A 42 -7.85 -2.84 7.26
C ASP A 42 -7.14 -3.65 8.35
N ASN A 43 -7.20 -4.99 8.26
CA ASN A 43 -6.50 -5.87 9.19
C ASN A 43 -4.97 -5.71 9.13
N PHE A 44 -4.39 -5.51 7.95
CA PHE A 44 -2.96 -5.27 7.81
C PHE A 44 -2.53 -3.85 8.18
N ASP A 45 -3.40 -2.85 7.98
CA ASP A 45 -3.09 -1.46 8.34
C ASP A 45 -3.08 -1.25 9.86
N LYS A 46 -3.85 -2.06 10.59
CA LYS A 46 -3.83 -2.12 12.07
C LYS A 46 -2.61 -2.84 12.64
N LYS A 47 -1.88 -3.62 11.84
CA LYS A 47 -0.69 -4.35 12.31
C LYS A 47 0.52 -3.41 12.41
N PRO A 48 1.43 -3.64 13.38
CA PRO A 48 2.66 -2.85 13.46
C PRO A 48 3.47 -2.91 12.15
N PHE A 49 3.99 -1.76 11.73
CA PHE A 49 4.80 -1.68 10.51
C PHE A 49 6.02 -2.63 10.59
N GLY A 50 6.24 -3.43 9.55
CA GLY A 50 7.31 -4.43 9.50
C GLY A 50 7.02 -5.74 10.23
N SER A 51 5.83 -5.93 10.83
CA SER A 51 5.45 -7.19 11.48
C SER A 51 4.91 -8.26 10.52
N TYR A 52 4.86 -7.96 9.22
CA TYR A 52 4.40 -8.82 8.13
C TYR A 52 5.15 -8.43 6.86
N ASN A 53 5.11 -9.30 5.86
CA ASN A 53 5.72 -9.04 4.55
C ASN A 53 4.68 -9.07 3.41
N PHE A 54 5.11 -8.74 2.20
CA PHE A 54 4.26 -8.73 1.01
C PHE A 54 3.58 -10.09 0.77
N TYR A 55 4.27 -11.20 1.05
CA TYR A 55 3.76 -12.55 0.84
C TYR A 55 2.58 -12.86 1.78
N ASP A 56 2.59 -12.34 3.01
CA ASP A 56 1.44 -12.49 3.91
C ASP A 56 0.19 -11.84 3.34
N ILE A 57 0.32 -10.68 2.68
CA ILE A 57 -0.80 -10.01 2.01
C ILE A 57 -1.23 -10.82 0.79
N GLU A 58 -0.30 -11.19 -0.10
CA GLU A 58 -0.61 -11.97 -1.31
C GLU A 58 -1.37 -13.25 -0.97
N ARG A 59 -0.98 -13.95 0.09
CA ARG A 59 -1.65 -15.17 0.57
C ARG A 59 -3.09 -14.94 1.04
N GLU A 60 -3.38 -13.83 1.72
CA GLU A 60 -4.77 -13.56 2.15
C GLU A 60 -5.66 -13.19 0.96
N PHE A 61 -5.12 -12.50 -0.05
CA PHE A 61 -5.86 -12.21 -1.28
C PHE A 61 -6.07 -13.48 -2.14
N GLU A 62 -5.10 -14.38 -2.20
CA GLU A 62 -5.24 -15.66 -2.91
C GLU A 62 -6.38 -16.50 -2.33
N LYS A 63 -6.58 -16.51 -1.01
CA LYS A 63 -7.69 -17.23 -0.34
C LYS A 63 -9.08 -16.77 -0.80
N ILE A 64 -9.21 -15.53 -1.23
CA ILE A 64 -10.48 -14.98 -1.74
C ILE A 64 -10.57 -15.01 -3.27
N GLY A 65 -9.65 -15.74 -3.92
CA GLY A 65 -9.62 -15.90 -5.37
C GLY A 65 -9.11 -14.68 -6.13
N VAL A 66 -8.42 -13.74 -5.45
CA VAL A 66 -7.78 -12.60 -6.10
C VAL A 66 -6.39 -13.00 -6.55
N ASP A 67 -6.19 -13.05 -7.87
CA ASP A 67 -4.88 -13.29 -8.46
C ASP A 67 -3.94 -12.09 -8.29
N ARG A 68 -2.65 -12.32 -8.56
CA ARG A 68 -1.60 -11.32 -8.37
C ARG A 68 -1.76 -10.07 -9.23
N GLN A 69 -2.28 -10.18 -10.46
CA GLN A 69 -2.51 -9.00 -11.32
C GLN A 69 -3.69 -8.18 -10.81
N THR A 70 -4.77 -8.86 -10.42
CA THR A 70 -5.92 -8.20 -9.78
C THR A 70 -5.49 -7.50 -8.48
N LEU A 71 -4.65 -8.13 -7.66
CA LEU A 71 -4.09 -7.52 -6.46
C LEU A 71 -3.32 -6.23 -6.77
N LYS A 72 -2.46 -6.20 -7.81
CA LYS A 72 -1.76 -4.96 -8.18
C LYS A 72 -2.72 -3.81 -8.46
N HIS A 73 -3.81 -4.07 -9.19
CA HIS A 73 -4.83 -3.04 -9.45
C HIS A 73 -5.50 -2.57 -8.15
N ILE A 74 -5.80 -3.48 -7.21
CA ILE A 74 -6.32 -3.13 -5.89
C ILE A 74 -5.36 -2.20 -5.14
N LEU A 75 -4.06 -2.53 -5.11
CA LEU A 75 -3.05 -1.70 -4.44
C LEU A 75 -2.96 -0.31 -5.08
N ILE A 76 -2.99 -0.22 -6.41
CA ILE A 76 -2.99 1.06 -7.15
C ILE A 76 -4.23 1.89 -6.84
N ILE A 77 -5.41 1.26 -6.76
CA ILE A 77 -6.66 1.95 -6.42
C ILE A 77 -6.54 2.58 -5.02
N PHE A 78 -6.14 1.80 -4.00
CA PHE A 78 -5.99 2.32 -2.65
C PHE A 78 -4.93 3.42 -2.53
N TYR A 79 -3.83 3.29 -3.27
CA TYR A 79 -2.83 4.36 -3.37
C TYR A 79 -3.43 5.65 -3.94
N SER A 80 -4.19 5.55 -5.04
CA SER A 80 -4.83 6.71 -5.67
C SER A 80 -5.84 7.41 -4.76
N GLU A 81 -6.47 6.64 -3.86
CA GLU A 81 -7.41 7.12 -2.85
C GLU A 81 -6.73 7.54 -1.53
N ARG A 82 -5.40 7.45 -1.45
CA ARG A 82 -4.60 7.74 -0.25
C ARG A 82 -5.03 6.92 0.99
N ARG A 83 -5.45 5.66 0.78
CA ARG A 83 -5.87 4.72 1.82
C ARG A 83 -4.78 3.67 2.09
N PHE A 84 -4.73 3.17 3.33
CA PHE A 84 -3.85 2.07 3.76
C PHE A 84 -2.35 2.32 3.45
N ILE A 85 -1.89 3.57 3.56
CA ILE A 85 -0.54 3.97 3.13
C ILE A 85 0.55 3.17 3.86
N ASN A 86 0.36 2.84 5.14
CA ASN A 86 1.32 2.04 5.89
C ASN A 86 1.41 0.62 5.34
N THR A 87 0.26 -0.01 5.05
CA THR A 87 0.21 -1.33 4.42
C THR A 87 0.87 -1.33 3.05
N LEU A 88 0.54 -0.37 2.20
CA LEU A 88 1.11 -0.25 0.85
C LEU A 88 2.63 -0.05 0.91
N THR A 89 3.10 0.81 1.82
CA THR A 89 4.53 1.05 2.04
C THR A 89 5.24 -0.22 2.48
N ASN A 90 4.68 -0.96 3.45
CA ASN A 90 5.30 -2.19 3.94
C ASN A 90 5.29 -3.32 2.89
N TYR A 91 4.19 -3.45 2.14
CA TYR A 91 4.09 -4.38 1.01
C TYR A 91 5.21 -4.11 0.00
N LEU A 92 5.33 -2.87 -0.48
CA LEU A 92 6.31 -2.48 -1.49
C LEU A 92 7.74 -2.64 -1.01
N LYS A 93 8.02 -2.21 0.23
CA LYS A 93 9.34 -2.33 0.84
C LYS A 93 9.79 -3.78 0.89
N THR A 94 8.98 -4.66 1.45
CA THR A 94 9.34 -6.08 1.63
C THR A 94 9.35 -6.85 0.31
N ASN A 95 8.53 -6.46 -0.67
CA ASN A 95 8.60 -6.98 -2.03
C ASN A 95 9.94 -6.64 -2.70
N TYR A 96 10.34 -5.36 -2.66
CA TYR A 96 11.62 -4.92 -3.20
C TYR A 96 12.81 -5.57 -2.49
N GLU A 97 12.78 -5.66 -1.16
CA GLU A 97 13.84 -6.34 -0.38
C GLU A 97 13.99 -7.82 -0.77
N SER A 98 12.91 -8.47 -1.22
CA SER A 98 12.93 -9.89 -1.61
C SER A 98 13.39 -10.13 -3.06
N PHE A 99 13.07 -9.23 -3.99
CA PHE A 99 13.35 -9.43 -5.43
C PHE A 99 14.36 -8.46 -6.04
N GLY A 100 14.71 -7.38 -5.33
CA GLY A 100 15.57 -6.30 -5.84
C GLY A 100 14.88 -5.39 -6.86
N ASN A 101 13.59 -5.57 -7.12
CA ASN A 101 12.77 -4.73 -7.98
C ASN A 101 11.29 -4.75 -7.55
N VAL A 102 10.49 -3.86 -8.14
CA VAL A 102 9.03 -3.89 -8.09
C VAL A 102 8.48 -3.98 -9.51
N SER A 103 7.24 -4.45 -9.66
CA SER A 103 6.58 -4.43 -10.97
C SER A 103 6.40 -3.01 -11.48
N TYR A 104 6.51 -2.81 -12.80
CA TYR A 104 6.46 -1.50 -13.44
C TYR A 104 5.20 -0.70 -13.06
N GLU A 105 4.04 -1.35 -12.95
CA GLU A 105 2.78 -0.69 -12.59
C GLU A 105 2.79 -0.10 -11.17
N LEU A 106 3.68 -0.60 -10.31
CA LEU A 106 3.84 -0.17 -8.93
C LEU A 106 5.03 0.79 -8.74
N GLU A 107 5.84 1.05 -9.77
CA GLU A 107 7.09 1.80 -9.66
C GLU A 107 6.85 3.23 -9.17
N THR A 108 5.82 3.92 -9.69
CA THR A 108 5.45 5.27 -9.24
C THR A 108 5.07 5.26 -7.75
N MET A 109 4.29 4.27 -7.33
CA MET A 109 3.87 4.12 -5.93
C MET A 109 5.06 3.80 -5.02
N TYR A 110 5.99 2.96 -5.46
CA TYR A 110 7.22 2.65 -4.72
C TYR A 110 8.10 3.89 -4.55
N ASN A 111 8.30 4.66 -5.62
CA ASN A 111 9.11 5.87 -5.58
C ASN A 111 8.50 6.93 -4.65
N ASP A 112 7.17 7.10 -4.65
CA ASP A 112 6.48 8.02 -3.74
C ASP A 112 6.62 7.57 -2.28
N LEU A 113 6.28 6.31 -1.99
CA LEU A 113 6.08 5.83 -0.62
C LEU A 113 7.36 5.30 0.05
N VAL A 114 8.25 4.64 -0.70
CA VAL A 114 9.37 3.87 -0.13
C VAL A 114 10.72 4.51 -0.41
N ALA A 115 11.00 4.93 -1.65
CA ALA A 115 12.31 5.49 -2.00
C ALA A 115 12.66 6.73 -1.13
N ASN A 116 11.67 7.57 -0.85
CA ASN A 116 11.81 8.77 0.00
C ASN A 116 12.01 8.45 1.50
N LEU A 117 11.62 7.25 1.97
CA LEU A 117 11.90 6.80 3.34
C LEU A 117 13.38 6.44 3.51
N HIS A 118 14.00 5.88 2.46
CA HIS A 118 15.40 5.51 2.51
C HIS A 118 16.29 6.76 2.62
N GLU A 119 16.00 7.82 1.87
CA GLU A 119 16.69 9.11 1.96
C GLU A 119 16.52 9.77 3.33
N ARG A 120 15.29 9.81 3.87
CA ARG A 120 15.03 10.37 5.21
C ARG A 120 15.72 9.58 6.33
N SER A 121 15.76 8.25 6.23
CA SER A 121 16.43 7.40 7.23
C SER A 121 17.95 7.54 7.18
N VAL A 122 18.52 7.78 6.00
CA VAL A 122 19.96 8.05 5.81
C VAL A 122 20.28 9.45 6.31
N PHE A 123 19.48 10.45 5.95
CA PHE A 123 19.62 11.82 6.45
C PHE A 123 19.55 11.90 7.98
N LEU A 124 18.61 11.22 8.61
CA LEU A 124 18.49 11.17 10.08
C LEU A 124 19.64 10.42 10.75
N ARG A 125 20.19 9.37 10.12
CA ARG A 125 21.40 8.69 10.59
C ARG A 125 22.63 9.59 10.49
N LEU A 126 22.79 10.32 9.40
CA LEU A 126 23.86 11.31 9.21
C LEU A 126 23.74 12.47 10.20
N TRP A 127 22.53 12.96 10.47
CA TRP A 127 22.28 14.02 11.44
C TRP A 127 22.54 13.57 12.89
N LYS A 128 22.17 12.33 13.26
CA LYS A 128 22.47 11.77 14.59
C LYS A 128 23.95 11.36 14.76
N GLY A 129 24.68 11.15 13.67
CA GLY A 129 26.13 10.87 13.68
C GLY A 129 27.01 12.13 13.67
N GLY A 130 26.45 13.30 13.37
CA GLY A 130 27.12 14.59 13.42
C GLY A 130 26.98 15.23 14.80
N SER A 131 27.99 15.07 15.66
CA SER A 131 28.17 16.02 16.76
C SER A 131 28.47 17.39 16.14
N VAL A 132 27.47 18.28 16.13
CA VAL A 132 27.66 19.68 15.75
C VAL A 132 28.54 20.30 16.82
N SER A 133 29.85 20.36 16.58
CA SER A 133 30.73 21.29 17.26
C SER A 133 30.21 22.69 16.96
N ARG A 134 29.62 23.34 17.98
CA ARG A 134 29.31 24.76 17.90
C ARG A 134 30.60 25.49 17.50
N PRO A 135 30.58 26.40 16.51
CA PRO A 135 31.73 27.26 16.28
C PRO A 135 31.95 28.09 17.55
N PRO A 136 33.20 28.33 17.96
CA PRO A 136 33.46 29.15 19.13
C PRO A 136 32.90 30.55 18.87
N CYS A 137 32.03 31.02 19.78
CA CYS A 137 31.65 32.42 19.83
C CYS A 137 32.94 33.25 19.93
N LYS A 138 33.23 34.04 18.90
CA LYS A 138 34.18 35.15 19.01
C LYS A 138 33.54 36.19 19.93
N THR A 139 33.93 36.21 21.19
CA THR A 139 33.76 37.39 22.04
C THR A 139 34.83 38.39 21.62
N SER A 140 34.40 39.40 20.87
CA SER A 140 35.12 40.66 20.71
C SER A 140 34.76 41.58 21.87
N VAL A 141 35.71 41.79 22.80
CA VAL A 141 36.17 43.10 23.32
C VAL A 141 37.60 42.90 23.79
#